data_AF-A0A7G5H2Q5-F1
#
_entry.id   AF-A0A7G5H2Q5-F1
#
_cell.length_a   1.000
_cell.length_b   1.000
_cell.length_c   1.000
_cell.angle_alpha   90.00
_cell.angle_beta   90.00
_cell.angle_gamma   90.00
#
_symmetry.space_group_name_H-M   'P 1'
#
loop_
_entity.id
_entity.type
_entity.pdbx_description
1 polymer ?
#
loop_
_entity_poly.entity_id
_entity_poly.type
_entity_poly.pdbx_seq_one_letter_code
_entity_poly.pdbx_strand_id
1 'polypeptide(L)'
;MKIFVAEKTDLVKIWAAFLYLPVQIGFLALSFNATILLGDQNKSGSTFGICMIYILFLFVSIIIWKHTPVLFIKREIHIAIGLTIVNLSFTVLMLVNSILMILDFYGHAH
;
A
#
# COMPACT_ATOMS: atom_id res chain seq x y z
N MET A 1 11.76 30.51 18.69
CA MET A 1 10.62 29.65 19.09
C MET A 1 9.71 29.29 17.90
N LYS A 2 9.29 30.24 17.04
CA LYS A 2 8.47 29.93 15.85
C LYS A 2 9.13 28.99 14.82
N ILE A 3 10.44 29.09 14.61
CA ILE A 3 11.20 28.25 13.65
C ILE A 3 11.21 26.77 14.07
N PHE A 4 11.45 26.48 15.36
CA PHE A 4 11.40 25.12 15.91
C PHE A 4 10.00 24.48 15.89
N VAL A 5 8.94 25.28 15.94
CA VAL A 5 7.55 24.80 15.83
C VAL A 5 7.20 24.47 14.39
N ALA A 6 7.72 25.22 13.42
CA ALA A 6 7.55 24.93 12.00
C ALA A 6 8.21 23.59 11.60
N GLU A 7 9.46 23.34 12.00
CA GLU A 7 10.17 22.08 11.70
C GLU A 7 9.46 20.84 12.25
N LYS A 8 8.91 20.90 13.47
CA LYS A 8 8.11 19.80 14.03
C LYS A 8 6.83 19.54 13.22
N THR A 9 6.23 20.58 12.65
CA THR A 9 4.99 20.46 11.88
C THR A 9 5.25 19.85 10.50
N ASP A 10 6.38 20.15 9.88
CA ASP A 10 6.75 19.57 8.58
C ASP A 10 7.15 18.10 8.68
N LEU A 11 7.90 17.71 9.71
CA LEU A 11 8.24 16.29 9.95
C LEU A 11 7.00 15.42 10.19
N VAL A 12 6.02 15.96 10.91
CA VAL A 12 4.72 15.31 11.15
C VAL A 12 3.95 15.08 9.85
N LYS A 13 3.93 16.07 8.95
CA LYS A 13 3.28 15.94 7.63
C LYS A 13 3.98 14.90 6.76
N ILE A 14 5.31 14.91 6.72
CA ILE A 14 6.11 13.94 5.96
C ILE A 14 5.85 12.53 6.49
N TRP A 15 5.82 12.34 7.81
CA TRP A 15 5.54 11.05 8.42
C TRP A 15 4.14 10.54 8.10
N ALA A 16 3.12 11.39 8.18
CA ALA A 16 1.75 11.03 7.81
C ALA A 16 1.64 10.64 6.33
N ALA A 17 2.33 11.35 5.44
CA ALA A 17 2.40 11.01 4.01
C ALA A 17 3.09 9.66 3.78
N PHE A 18 4.19 9.39 4.50
CA PHE A 18 4.92 8.13 4.42
C PHE A 18 4.07 6.95 4.88
N LEU A 19 3.30 7.09 5.96
CA LEU A 19 2.35 6.09 6.43
C LEU A 19 1.19 5.85 5.45
N TYR A 20 0.80 6.86 4.69
CA TYR A 20 -0.27 6.77 3.71
C TYR A 20 0.16 6.14 2.38
N LEU A 21 1.44 6.20 2.05
CA LEU A 21 1.98 5.72 0.77
C LEU A 21 1.65 4.24 0.46
N PRO A 22 1.79 3.27 1.40
CA PRO A 22 1.40 1.88 1.16
C PRO A 22 -0.08 1.72 0.79
N VAL A 23 -0.96 2.55 1.36
CA VAL A 23 -2.41 2.51 1.06
C VAL A 23 -2.65 2.89 -0.40
N GLN A 24 -2.01 3.97 -0.88
CA GLN A 24 -2.15 4.39 -2.28
C GLN A 24 -1.62 3.33 -3.26
N ILE A 25 -0.43 2.79 -2.97
CA ILE A 25 0.19 1.73 -3.78
C ILE A 25 -0.69 0.47 -3.80
N GLY A 26 -1.25 0.09 -2.64
CA GLY A 26 -2.16 -1.04 -2.52
C GLY A 26 -3.43 -0.87 -3.36
N PHE A 27 -4.04 0.32 -3.34
CA PHE A 27 -5.22 0.61 -4.17
C PHE A 27 -4.91 0.53 -5.66
N LEU A 28 -3.75 1.03 -6.07
CA LEU A 28 -3.29 0.93 -7.45
C LEU A 28 -3.09 -0.53 -7.87
N ALA A 29 -2.40 -1.33 -7.06
CA ALA A 29 -2.21 -2.77 -7.30
C ALA A 29 -3.54 -3.52 -7.44
N LEU A 30 -4.50 -3.23 -6.54
CA LEU A 30 -5.84 -3.80 -6.60
C LEU A 30 -6.59 -3.38 -7.88
N SER A 31 -6.49 -2.12 -8.30
CA SER A 31 -7.16 -1.61 -9.50
C SER A 31 -6.69 -2.31 -10.78
N PHE A 32 -5.40 -2.64 -10.89
CA PHE A 32 -4.87 -3.41 -12.01
C PHE A 32 -5.43 -4.84 -12.02
N ASN A 33 -5.43 -5.54 -10.88
CA ASN A 33 -6.00 -6.89 -10.80
C ASN A 33 -7.51 -6.92 -11.02
N ALA A 34 -8.24 -5.91 -10.56
CA ALA A 34 -9.67 -5.77 -10.82
C ALA A 34 -9.96 -5.59 -12.31
N THR A 35 -9.13 -4.82 -13.02
CA THR A 35 -9.23 -4.67 -14.48
C THR A 35 -9.05 -6.01 -15.20
N ILE A 36 -8.06 -6.82 -14.80
CA ILE A 36 -7.85 -8.16 -15.37
C ILE A 36 -9.03 -9.08 -15.05
N LEU A 37 -9.55 -9.03 -13.83
CA LEU A 37 -10.70 -9.85 -13.41
C LEU A 37 -11.95 -9.58 -14.27
N LEU A 38 -12.15 -8.32 -14.68
CA LEU A 38 -13.24 -7.93 -15.57
C LEU A 38 -12.94 -8.25 -17.04
N GLY A 39 -11.67 -8.34 -17.43
CA GLY A 39 -11.22 -8.56 -18.80
C GLY A 39 -10.99 -10.01 -19.21
N ASP A 40 -10.67 -10.91 -18.27
CA ASP A 40 -10.36 -12.32 -18.55
C ASP A 40 -11.24 -13.28 -17.73
N GLN A 41 -12.24 -13.90 -18.38
CA GLN A 41 -13.12 -14.88 -17.73
C GLN A 41 -12.42 -16.22 -17.43
N ASN A 42 -11.34 -16.56 -18.14
CA ASN A 42 -10.69 -17.87 -18.01
C ASN A 42 -9.81 -17.98 -16.76
N LYS A 43 -9.23 -16.87 -16.28
CA LYS A 43 -8.43 -16.79 -15.05
C LYS A 43 -9.19 -16.17 -13.87
N SER A 44 -10.52 -16.03 -13.97
CA SER A 44 -11.32 -15.27 -13.00
C SER A 44 -11.19 -15.77 -11.56
N GLY A 45 -11.12 -17.10 -11.34
CA GLY A 45 -11.04 -17.67 -9.99
C GLY A 45 -9.74 -17.34 -9.24
N SER A 46 -8.58 -17.46 -9.90
CA SER A 46 -7.29 -17.16 -9.27
C SER A 46 -7.10 -15.65 -9.07
N THR A 47 -7.47 -14.83 -10.06
CA THR A 47 -7.39 -13.37 -9.97
C THR A 47 -8.34 -12.82 -8.90
N PHE A 48 -9.52 -13.42 -8.72
CA PHE A 48 -10.44 -13.07 -7.64
C PHE A 48 -9.83 -13.36 -6.25
N GLY A 49 -9.20 -14.52 -6.08
CA GLY A 49 -8.48 -14.87 -4.85
C GLY A 49 -7.37 -13.88 -4.52
N ILE A 50 -6.59 -13.48 -5.52
CA ILE A 50 -5.54 -12.46 -5.38
C ILE A 50 -6.13 -11.10 -4.98
N CYS A 51 -7.23 -10.68 -5.61
CA CYS A 51 -7.94 -9.45 -5.22
C CYS A 51 -8.38 -9.47 -3.76
N MET A 52 -8.91 -10.59 -3.26
CA MET A 52 -9.33 -10.73 -1.86
C MET A 52 -8.14 -10.63 -0.90
N ILE A 53 -7.02 -11.27 -1.21
CA ILE A 53 -5.77 -11.13 -0.43
C ILE A 53 -5.33 -9.66 -0.42
N TYR A 54 -5.39 -8.99 -1.56
CA TYR A 54 -4.98 -7.59 -1.68
C TYR A 54 -5.86 -6.65 -0.87
N ILE A 55 -7.18 -6.90 -0.86
CA ILE A 55 -8.13 -6.17 -0.01
C ILE A 55 -7.79 -6.35 1.47
N LEU A 56 -7.49 -7.57 1.92
CA LEU A 56 -7.08 -7.82 3.31
C LEU A 56 -5.81 -7.05 3.69
N PHE A 57 -4.79 -7.08 2.82
CA PHE A 57 -3.57 -6.29 3.03
C PHE A 57 -3.84 -4.79 3.05
N LEU A 58 -4.69 -4.29 2.16
CA LEU A 58 -5.14 -2.89 2.16
C LEU A 58 -5.81 -2.49 3.46
N PHE A 59 -6.68 -3.33 4.01
CA PHE A 59 -7.30 -3.09 5.32
C PHE A 59 -6.24 -2.97 6.42
N VAL A 60 -5.25 -3.87 6.44
CA VAL A 60 -4.12 -3.79 7.38
C VAL A 60 -3.35 -2.48 7.18
N SER A 61 -3.02 -2.11 5.95
CA SER A 61 -2.33 -0.85 5.66
C SER A 61 -3.10 0.38 6.15
N ILE A 62 -4.43 0.39 5.98
CA ILE A 62 -5.30 1.48 6.44
C ILE A 62 -5.33 1.55 7.97
N ILE A 63 -5.39 0.41 8.65
CA ILE A 63 -5.35 0.36 10.12
C ILE A 63 -4.02 0.93 10.62
N ILE A 64 -2.90 0.50 10.04
CA ILE A 64 -1.57 1.02 10.38
C ILE A 64 -1.53 2.52 10.19
N TRP A 65 -1.95 3.02 9.02
CA TRP A 65 -1.95 4.45 8.75
C TRP A 65 -2.84 5.25 9.72
N LYS A 66 -4.05 4.76 10.02
CA LYS A 66 -4.99 5.47 10.90
C LYS A 66 -4.63 5.40 12.38
N HIS A 67 -4.05 4.30 12.85
CA HIS A 67 -3.84 4.05 14.28
C HIS A 67 -2.40 4.31 14.73
N THR A 68 -1.44 4.49 13.80
CA THR A 68 -0.08 4.84 14.19
C THR A 68 -0.05 6.28 14.71
N PRO A 69 0.36 6.51 15.97
CA PRO A 69 0.44 7.85 16.52
C PRO A 69 1.46 8.69 15.74
N VAL A 70 1.03 9.88 15.33
CA VAL A 70 1.87 10.85 14.62
C VAL A 70 2.84 11.56 15.58
N LEU A 71 2.62 11.41 16.89
CA LEU A 71 3.45 11.98 17.95
C LEU A 71 4.58 11.00 18.29
N PHE A 72 5.82 11.46 18.10
CA PHE A 72 7.06 10.72 18.33
C PHE A 72 7.28 10.40 19.83
N ILE A 73 6.63 9.36 20.35
CA ILE A 73 6.95 8.77 21.66
C ILE A 73 8.06 7.73 21.45
N LYS A 74 9.26 7.99 21.99
CA LYS A 74 10.55 7.38 21.62
C LYS A 74 10.59 5.85 21.46
N ARG A 75 9.79 5.09 22.20
CA ARG A 75 9.81 3.62 22.17
C ARG A 75 8.92 3.00 21.10
N GLU A 76 7.84 3.67 20.70
CA GLU A 76 6.86 3.14 19.73
C GLU A 76 7.25 3.47 18.28
N ILE A 77 8.10 4.48 18.09
CA ILE A 77 8.58 4.93 16.77
C ILE A 77 9.32 3.83 16.02
N HIS A 78 10.21 3.07 16.68
CA HIS A 78 10.97 2.02 16.01
C HIS A 78 10.07 0.89 15.49
N ILE A 79 9.05 0.52 16.26
CA ILE A 79 8.06 -0.49 15.86
C ILE A 79 7.21 0.05 14.72
N ALA A 80 6.73 1.29 14.81
CA ALA A 80 5.95 1.94 13.76
C ALA A 80 6.74 2.05 12.44
N ILE A 81 8.01 2.44 12.50
CA ILE A 81 8.90 2.48 11.33
C ILE A 81 9.07 1.08 10.73
N GLY A 82 9.39 0.09 11.54
CA GLY A 82 9.54 -1.30 11.07
C GLY A 82 8.26 -1.81 10.40
N LEU A 83 7.11 -1.60 11.04
CA LEU A 83 5.80 -1.97 10.52
C LEU A 83 5.49 -1.26 9.19
N THR A 84 5.83 0.02 9.09
CA THR A 84 5.61 0.81 7.87
C THR A 84 6.50 0.34 6.72
N ILE A 85 7.78 0.07 6.98
CA ILE A 85 8.70 -0.47 5.97
C ILE A 85 8.21 -1.82 5.46
N VAL A 86 7.85 -2.73 6.37
CA VAL A 86 7.33 -4.06 6.00
C VAL A 86 6.05 -3.93 5.17
N ASN A 87 5.10 -3.08 5.60
CA ASN A 87 3.86 -2.81 4.87
C ASN A 87 4.13 -2.20 3.49
N LEU A 88 5.10 -1.29 3.38
CA LEU A 88 5.53 -0.72 2.10
C LEU A 88 6.13 -1.79 1.19
N SER A 89 7.00 -2.68 1.71
CA SER A 89 7.59 -3.76 0.92
C SER A 89 6.53 -4.71 0.35
N PHE A 90 5.55 -5.12 1.16
CA PHE A 90 4.45 -5.98 0.70
C PHE A 90 3.58 -5.28 -0.35
N THR A 91 3.22 -4.02 -0.14
CA THR A 91 2.38 -3.28 -1.10
C THR A 91 3.11 -3.03 -2.43
N VAL A 92 4.42 -2.80 -2.40
CA VAL A 92 5.23 -2.73 -3.63
C VAL A 92 5.28 -4.08 -4.33
N LEU A 93 5.48 -5.19 -3.62
CA LEU A 93 5.45 -6.54 -4.22
C LEU A 93 4.08 -6.84 -4.85
N MET A 94 2.98 -6.46 -4.18
CA MET A 94 1.62 -6.57 -4.73
C MET A 94 1.49 -5.78 -6.03
N LEU A 95 2.02 -4.55 -6.07
CA LEU A 95 2.01 -3.72 -7.27
C LEU A 95 2.80 -4.36 -8.42
N VAL A 96 4.04 -4.81 -8.15
CA VAL A 96 4.88 -5.48 -9.16
C VAL A 96 4.17 -6.72 -9.72
N ASN A 97 3.61 -7.57 -8.86
CA ASN A 97 2.87 -8.74 -9.30
C ASN A 97 1.65 -8.36 -10.17
N SER A 98 0.93 -7.28 -9.81
CA SER A 98 -0.19 -6.78 -10.62
C SER A 98 0.25 -6.31 -12.00
N ILE A 99 1.40 -5.63 -12.07
CA ILE A 99 1.98 -5.16 -13.35
C ILE A 99 2.42 -6.36 -14.20
N LEU A 100 3.04 -7.37 -13.60
CA LEU A 100 3.41 -8.58 -14.34
C LEU A 100 2.18 -9.32 -14.90
N MET A 101 1.13 -9.43 -14.10
CA MET A 101 -0.13 -10.04 -14.54
C MET A 101 -0.81 -9.23 -15.66
N ILE A 102 -0.78 -7.89 -15.60
CA ILE A 102 -1.40 -7.08 -16.64
C ILE A 102 -0.60 -7.13 -17.95
N LEU A 103 0.73 -7.20 -17.86
CA LEU A 103 1.60 -7.39 -19.03
C LEU A 103 1.36 -8.76 -19.68
N ASP A 104 1.19 -9.83 -18.89
CA ASP A 104 0.84 -11.16 -19.40
C ASP A 104 -0.51 -11.15 -20.13
N PHE A 105 -1.51 -10.48 -19.53
CA PHE A 105 -2.85 -10.32 -20.12
C PHE A 105 -2.81 -9.61 -21.47
N TYR A 106 -2.11 -8.48 -21.58
CA TYR A 106 -1.96 -7.76 -22.85
C TYR A 106 -1.07 -8.49 -23.86
N GLY A 107 -0.06 -9.24 -23.40
CA GLY A 107 0.83 -10.02 -24.25
C GLY A 107 0.16 -11.21 -24.94
N HIS A 108 -0.93 -11.75 -24.37
CA HIS A 108 -1.72 -12.83 -24.96
C HIS A 108 -2.89 -12.34 -25.85
N ALA A 109 -3.20 -11.03 -25.83
CA ALA A 109 -4.25 -10.43 -26.65
C ALA A 109 -3.79 -10.04 -28.07
N HIS A 110 -2.48 -10.14 -28.34
CA HIS A 110 -1.83 -9.93 -29.63
C HIS A 110 -1.33 -11.25 -30.22
#